data_AF-A0AAW9B7S0-F1
#
_entry.id   AF-A0AAW9B7S0-F1
#
_cell.length_a   1.000
_cell.length_b   1.000
_cell.length_c   1.000
_cell.angle_alpha   90.00
_cell.angle_beta   90.00
_cell.angle_gamma   90.00
#
_symmetry.space_group_name_H-M   'P 1'
#
loop_
_entity.id
_entity.type
_entity.pdbx_description
1 polymer ?
#
loop_
_entity_poly.entity_id
_entity_poly.type
_entity_poly.pdbx_seq_one_letter_code
_entity_poly.pdbx_strand_id
1 'polypeptide(L)'
;DIARNRDEAVSLLQQRVIQIASKRAFMRRPVARPAAATSAARPLASRTAAPAASAPARPAATKFRASGKKYQLTAIGTSTGGPVALQKILTRLPMNYPHPIVLIQHMPATFTAAFASRLNTLCKIQVKEAQDGDVLQAGVAYLAPGGKQMMIDGRAGAARLRIIDGGDRMNYKPCVDVTFGSAAKVYGDKVLSMVLTGMGA
;
A
#
# COMPACT_ATOMS: atom_id res chain seq x y z
N ASP A 1 26.29 24.11 6.47
CA ASP A 1 26.97 23.33 7.52
C ASP A 1 26.44 21.89 7.54
N ILE A 2 26.80 21.11 6.53
CA ILE A 2 26.13 19.84 6.14
C ILE A 2 26.91 18.60 6.60
N ALA A 3 28.16 18.79 7.03
CA ALA A 3 29.08 17.68 7.36
C ALA A 3 28.83 17.05 8.74
N ARG A 4 28.27 17.78 9.72
CA ARG A 4 28.08 17.27 11.10
C ARG A 4 26.90 16.30 11.28
N ASN A 5 25.94 16.31 10.37
CA ASN A 5 24.69 15.55 10.53
C ASN A 5 24.75 14.12 9.95
N ARG A 6 25.79 13.81 9.16
CA ARG A 6 25.92 12.50 8.51
C ARG A 6 26.44 11.45 9.49
N ASP A 7 27.40 11.82 10.33
CA ASP A 7 28.01 10.89 11.28
C ASP A 7 27.06 10.56 12.44
N GLU A 8 26.30 11.55 12.93
CA GLU A 8 25.26 11.31 13.94
C GLU A 8 24.15 10.39 13.41
N ALA A 9 23.71 10.57 12.17
CA ALA A 9 22.70 9.72 11.54
C ALA A 9 23.20 8.27 11.38
N VAL A 10 24.47 8.08 11.03
CA VAL A 10 25.09 6.75 10.93
C VAL A 10 25.20 6.09 12.30
N SER A 11 25.65 6.82 13.33
CA SER A 11 25.74 6.29 14.70
C SER A 11 24.37 5.91 15.27
N LEU A 12 23.34 6.72 15.02
CA LEU A 12 21.99 6.44 15.47
C LEU A 12 21.40 5.19 14.79
N LEU A 13 21.69 4.99 13.50
CA LEU A 13 21.29 3.79 12.77
C LEU A 13 22.00 2.54 13.31
N GLN A 14 23.30 2.62 13.56
CA GLN A 14 24.11 1.53 14.13
C GLN A 14 23.60 1.12 15.52
N GLN A 15 23.29 2.10 16.38
CA GLN A 15 22.72 1.84 17.71
C GLN A 15 21.37 1.12 17.63
N ARG A 16 20.51 1.48 16.67
CA ARG A 16 19.22 0.80 16.47
C ARG A 16 19.36 -0.64 15.97
N VAL A 17 20.33 -0.91 15.10
CA VAL A 17 20.64 -2.29 14.64
C VAL A 17 21.13 -3.15 15.80
N ILE A 18 22.02 -2.62 16.65
CA ILE A 18 22.54 -3.33 17.83
C ILE A 18 21.43 -3.62 18.85
N GLN A 19 20.51 -2.67 19.10
CA GLN A 19 19.35 -2.90 19.98
C GLN A 19 18.39 -3.99 19.48
N ILE A 20 18.26 -4.16 18.17
CA ILE A 20 17.42 -5.22 17.58
C ILE A 20 18.14 -6.57 17.66
N ALA A 21 19.46 -6.59 17.46
CA ALA A 21 20.27 -7.79 17.58
C ALA A 21 20.33 -8.33 19.02
N SER A 22 20.44 -7.45 20.03
CA SER A 22 20.49 -7.85 21.44
C SER A 22 19.15 -8.38 21.97
N LYS A 23 18.01 -7.94 21.40
CA LYS A 23 16.68 -8.48 21.75
C LYS A 23 16.40 -9.88 21.19
N ARG A 24 17.17 -10.36 20.19
CA ARG A 24 17.02 -11.73 19.65
C ARG A 24 17.73 -12.81 20.48
N ALA A 25 18.52 -12.45 21.49
CA ALA A 25 19.25 -13.41 22.32
C ALA A 25 18.38 -14.22 23.30
N PHE A 26 17.09 -13.88 23.48
CA PHE A 26 16.23 -14.47 24.52
C PHE A 26 15.21 -15.53 24.05
N MET A 27 15.37 -16.11 22.85
CA MET A 27 14.58 -17.30 22.47
C MET A 27 15.48 -18.45 21.99
N ARG A 28 16.19 -19.08 22.94
CA ARG A 28 16.75 -20.43 22.74
C ARG A 28 15.63 -21.45 22.99
N ARG A 29 15.12 -22.08 21.92
CA ARG A 29 14.36 -23.34 22.02
C ARG A 29 15.35 -24.48 22.30
N PRO A 30 15.11 -25.39 23.26
CA PRO A 30 15.94 -26.57 23.41
C PRO A 30 15.68 -27.56 22.26
N VAL A 31 16.75 -28.22 21.85
CA VAL A 31 16.81 -29.24 20.80
C VAL A 31 16.61 -30.62 21.45
N ALA A 32 15.59 -31.37 21.03
CA ALA A 32 15.42 -32.77 21.43
C ALA A 32 16.09 -33.72 20.42
N ARG A 33 16.81 -34.72 20.94
CA ARG A 33 17.58 -35.75 20.22
C ARG A 33 16.72 -36.69 19.36
N PRO A 34 17.27 -37.35 18.33
CA PRO A 34 16.58 -38.40 17.59
C PRO A 34 16.81 -39.78 18.22
N ALA A 35 15.79 -40.64 18.16
CA ALA A 35 15.93 -42.09 18.37
C ALA A 35 15.40 -42.81 17.12
N ALA A 36 16.14 -43.83 16.70
CA ALA A 36 15.96 -44.54 15.44
C ALA A 36 14.99 -45.74 15.54
N ALA A 37 14.31 -45.95 14.41
CA ALA A 37 13.90 -47.21 13.76
C ALA A 37 13.16 -48.32 14.54
N THR A 38 11.98 -48.73 14.04
CA THR A 38 11.78 -50.08 13.44
C THR A 38 10.43 -50.25 12.71
N SER A 39 10.55 -50.83 11.51
CA SER A 39 9.71 -51.69 10.66
C SER A 39 8.27 -52.13 11.02
N ALA A 40 7.45 -52.12 9.95
CA ALA A 40 6.53 -53.15 9.45
C ALA A 40 5.08 -53.35 9.98
N ALA A 41 4.19 -53.40 8.96
CA ALA A 41 3.00 -54.23 8.77
C ALA A 41 1.62 -53.80 9.35
N ARG A 42 0.68 -53.59 8.42
CA ARG A 42 -0.81 -53.64 8.52
C ARG A 42 -1.27 -55.05 8.99
N PRO A 43 -2.54 -55.30 9.44
CA PRO A 43 -3.79 -54.72 8.90
C PRO A 43 -5.01 -54.54 9.86
N LEU A 44 -6.06 -53.95 9.27
CA LEU A 44 -7.52 -54.14 9.46
C LEU A 44 -8.29 -53.62 10.70
N ALA A 45 -9.34 -52.87 10.37
CA ALA A 45 -10.66 -52.75 11.01
C ALA A 45 -10.81 -52.02 12.37
N SER A 46 -11.47 -50.86 12.34
CA SER A 46 -12.77 -50.67 12.99
C SER A 46 -13.35 -49.29 12.66
N ARG A 47 -14.62 -49.28 12.27
CA ARG A 47 -15.42 -48.07 12.01
C ARG A 47 -15.77 -47.43 13.35
N THR A 48 -15.45 -46.15 13.53
CA THR A 48 -16.16 -45.27 14.44
C THR A 48 -16.38 -43.94 13.74
N ALA A 49 -17.65 -43.58 13.55
CA ALA A 49 -18.05 -42.31 12.96
C ALA A 49 -17.67 -41.18 13.92
N ALA A 50 -16.78 -40.29 13.48
CA ALA A 50 -16.48 -39.05 14.19
C ALA A 50 -17.64 -38.05 13.96
N PRO A 51 -18.06 -37.29 14.99
CA PRO A 51 -19.06 -36.24 14.82
C PRO A 51 -18.46 -35.15 13.94
N ALA A 52 -19.22 -34.74 12.92
CA ALA A 52 -18.84 -33.69 11.99
C ALA A 52 -18.54 -32.39 12.76
N ALA A 53 -17.26 -32.02 12.82
CA ALA A 53 -16.83 -30.73 13.31
C ALA A 53 -17.50 -29.65 12.45
N SER A 54 -18.38 -28.87 13.07
CA SER A 54 -19.02 -27.71 12.47
C SER A 54 -17.93 -26.76 11.94
N ALA A 55 -17.86 -26.63 10.61
CA ALA A 55 -16.97 -25.67 9.97
C ALA A 55 -17.21 -24.26 10.53
N PRO A 56 -16.16 -23.46 10.80
CA PRO A 56 -16.33 -22.12 11.32
C PRO A 56 -17.17 -21.29 10.33
N ALA A 57 -18.28 -20.74 10.83
CA ALA A 57 -19.17 -19.91 10.05
C ALA A 57 -18.37 -18.75 9.42
N ARG A 58 -18.28 -18.78 8.08
CA ARG A 58 -17.67 -17.70 7.31
C ARG A 58 -18.41 -16.41 7.67
N PRO A 59 -17.73 -15.34 8.12
CA PRO A 59 -18.41 -14.11 8.51
C PRO A 59 -19.26 -13.64 7.32
N ALA A 60 -20.56 -13.49 7.57
CA ALA A 60 -21.51 -13.06 6.55
C ALA A 60 -21.00 -11.76 5.92
N ALA A 61 -20.84 -11.75 4.60
CA ALA A 61 -20.42 -10.56 3.88
C ALA A 61 -21.41 -9.44 4.20
N THR A 62 -20.97 -8.43 4.94
CA THR A 62 -21.76 -7.23 5.23
C THR A 62 -22.18 -6.62 3.90
N LYS A 63 -23.48 -6.67 3.60
CA LYS A 63 -24.03 -6.06 2.39
C LYS A 63 -23.97 -4.54 2.56
N PHE A 64 -22.94 -3.92 2.01
CA PHE A 64 -22.87 -2.46 1.92
C PHE A 64 -23.94 -1.96 0.93
N ARG A 65 -24.80 -1.05 1.38
CA ARG A 65 -25.72 -0.33 0.47
C ARG A 65 -24.90 0.64 -0.38
N ALA A 66 -25.01 0.53 -1.70
CA ALA A 66 -24.40 1.50 -2.61
C ALA A 66 -25.02 2.89 -2.39
N SER A 67 -24.19 3.93 -2.33
CA SER A 67 -24.67 5.31 -2.13
C SER A 67 -25.41 5.91 -3.32
N GLY A 68 -25.46 5.22 -4.46
CA GLY A 68 -26.01 5.74 -5.72
C GLY A 68 -25.12 6.78 -6.42
N LYS A 69 -24.01 7.19 -5.79
CA LYS A 69 -23.06 8.15 -6.38
C LYS A 69 -22.31 7.54 -7.56
N LYS A 70 -22.08 8.37 -8.60
CA LYS A 70 -21.27 8.01 -9.78
C LYS A 70 -19.92 8.72 -9.69
N TYR A 71 -18.87 7.94 -9.47
CA TYR A 71 -17.50 8.46 -9.40
C TYR A 71 -16.84 8.48 -10.78
N GLN A 72 -15.83 9.33 -10.93
CA GLN A 72 -14.99 9.47 -12.12
C GLN A 72 -13.50 9.41 -11.80
N LEU A 73 -13.12 9.47 -10.52
CA LEU A 73 -11.76 9.40 -10.04
C LEU A 73 -11.74 8.71 -8.68
N THR A 74 -10.73 7.86 -8.45
CA THR A 74 -10.43 7.29 -7.14
C THR A 74 -9.14 7.90 -6.61
N ALA A 75 -9.17 8.46 -5.40
CA ALA A 75 -8.01 9.09 -4.77
C ALA A 75 -7.68 8.38 -3.46
N ILE A 76 -6.44 7.92 -3.28
CA ILE A 76 -6.03 7.15 -2.11
C ILE A 76 -4.84 7.84 -1.43
N GLY A 77 -5.01 8.25 -0.18
CA GLY A 77 -3.96 8.82 0.67
C GLY A 77 -3.50 7.83 1.75
N THR A 78 -2.18 7.68 1.92
CA THR A 78 -1.57 6.68 2.81
C THR A 78 -0.21 7.15 3.36
N SER A 79 0.23 6.60 4.49
CA SER A 79 1.56 6.83 5.06
C SER A 79 2.13 5.53 5.64
N THR A 80 2.38 5.44 6.94
CA THR A 80 2.90 4.23 7.60
C THR A 80 1.95 3.04 7.42
N GLY A 81 2.50 1.90 6.96
CA GLY A 81 1.71 0.72 6.60
C GLY A 81 1.01 0.80 5.24
N GLY A 82 1.09 1.96 4.57
CA GLY A 82 0.48 2.23 3.27
C GLY A 82 0.91 1.28 2.16
N PRO A 83 2.20 0.87 2.03
CA PRO A 83 2.60 -0.05 0.96
C PRO A 83 1.86 -1.40 0.99
N VAL A 84 1.68 -1.96 2.18
CA VAL A 84 0.95 -3.22 2.38
C VAL A 84 -0.55 -3.03 2.15
N ALA A 85 -1.11 -1.90 2.58
CA ALA A 85 -2.52 -1.58 2.39
C ALA A 85 -2.86 -1.39 0.89
N LEU A 86 -2.06 -0.60 0.18
CA LEU A 86 -2.18 -0.37 -1.25
C LEU A 86 -2.08 -1.67 -2.03
N GLN A 87 -1.09 -2.52 -1.72
CA GLN A 87 -0.99 -3.83 -2.37
C GLN A 87 -2.26 -4.66 -2.19
N LYS A 88 -2.82 -4.74 -0.96
CA LYS A 88 -4.04 -5.52 -0.69
C LYS A 88 -5.27 -5.02 -1.46
N ILE A 89 -5.37 -3.70 -1.67
CA ILE A 89 -6.48 -3.08 -2.39
C ILE A 89 -6.29 -3.24 -3.90
N LEU A 90 -5.16 -2.79 -4.44
CA LEU A 90 -4.93 -2.70 -5.89
C LEU A 90 -4.86 -4.07 -6.56
N THR A 91 -4.32 -5.09 -5.89
CA THR A 91 -4.27 -6.46 -6.44
C THR A 91 -5.63 -7.12 -6.62
N ARG A 92 -6.67 -6.59 -5.96
CA ARG A 92 -8.05 -7.07 -6.11
C ARG A 92 -8.83 -6.34 -7.20
N LEU A 93 -8.27 -5.26 -7.76
CA LEU A 93 -8.94 -4.53 -8.83
C LEU A 93 -8.88 -5.34 -10.13
N PRO A 94 -10.00 -5.40 -10.87
CA PRO A 94 -10.02 -6.06 -12.17
C PRO A 94 -9.27 -5.22 -13.21
N MET A 95 -8.81 -5.85 -14.29
CA MET A 95 -8.09 -5.17 -15.37
C MET A 95 -8.90 -4.04 -16.02
N ASN A 96 -10.22 -4.21 -16.10
CA ASN A 96 -11.16 -3.23 -16.68
C ASN A 96 -11.72 -2.25 -15.62
N TYR A 97 -10.94 -1.92 -14.60
CA TYR A 97 -11.37 -0.95 -13.59
C TYR A 97 -11.73 0.39 -14.25
N PRO A 98 -12.94 0.94 -14.04
CA PRO A 98 -13.52 1.96 -14.92
C PRO A 98 -13.01 3.38 -14.71
N HIS A 99 -12.15 3.62 -13.71
CA HIS A 99 -11.74 4.97 -13.31
C HIS A 99 -10.21 5.09 -13.20
N PRO A 100 -9.63 6.27 -13.43
CA PRO A 100 -8.26 6.56 -13.02
C PRO A 100 -8.13 6.52 -11.49
N ILE A 101 -6.93 6.18 -11.03
CA ILE A 101 -6.59 6.11 -9.60
C ILE A 101 -5.38 7.01 -9.32
N VAL A 102 -5.50 7.92 -8.37
CA VAL A 102 -4.35 8.69 -7.86
C VAL A 102 -3.95 8.20 -6.49
N LEU A 103 -2.67 7.89 -6.32
CA LEU A 103 -2.10 7.34 -5.10
C LEU A 103 -1.12 8.34 -4.50
N ILE A 104 -1.35 8.69 -3.24
CA ILE A 104 -0.47 9.51 -2.45
C ILE A 104 0.03 8.65 -1.30
N GLN A 105 1.30 8.33 -1.36
CA GLN A 105 2.01 7.59 -0.32
C GLN A 105 3.12 8.50 0.19
N HIS A 106 3.09 8.84 1.49
CA HIS A 106 4.20 9.57 2.10
C HIS A 106 5.45 8.68 2.08
N MET A 107 6.34 8.92 1.13
CA MET A 107 7.56 8.14 0.93
C MET A 107 8.62 8.96 0.19
N PRO A 108 9.93 8.78 0.49
CA PRO A 108 10.99 9.51 -0.19
C PRO A 108 11.07 9.20 -1.69
N ALA A 109 11.60 10.15 -2.46
CA ALA A 109 11.75 10.08 -3.93
C ALA A 109 12.51 8.81 -4.39
N THR A 110 13.49 8.36 -3.61
CA THR A 110 14.29 7.18 -3.92
C THR A 110 13.50 5.87 -3.95
N PHE A 111 12.28 5.85 -3.41
CA PHE A 111 11.48 4.62 -3.29
C PHE A 111 10.22 4.62 -4.16
N THR A 112 9.71 5.78 -4.58
CA THR A 112 8.41 5.88 -5.28
C THR A 112 8.41 5.15 -6.63
N ALA A 113 9.44 5.33 -7.45
CA ALA A 113 9.58 4.63 -8.73
C ALA A 113 9.62 3.09 -8.56
N ALA A 114 10.46 2.60 -7.63
CA ALA A 114 10.59 1.17 -7.36
C ALA A 114 9.29 0.56 -6.81
N PHE A 115 8.59 1.30 -5.94
CA PHE A 115 7.32 0.86 -5.38
C PHE A 115 6.21 0.80 -6.44
N ALA A 116 6.10 1.81 -7.32
CA ALA A 116 5.16 1.78 -8.43
C ALA A 116 5.42 0.61 -9.38
N SER A 117 6.69 0.37 -9.74
CA SER A 117 7.09 -0.78 -10.55
C SER A 117 6.70 -2.10 -9.89
N ARG A 118 6.97 -2.26 -8.58
CA ARG A 118 6.57 -3.46 -7.84
C ARG A 118 5.05 -3.67 -7.85
N LEU A 119 4.26 -2.63 -7.60
CA LEU A 119 2.81 -2.73 -7.67
C LEU A 119 2.33 -3.12 -9.07
N ASN A 120 2.93 -2.58 -10.13
CA ASN A 120 2.61 -2.91 -11.51
C ASN A 120 2.79 -4.40 -11.81
N THR A 121 3.83 -5.04 -11.25
CA THR A 121 4.04 -6.49 -11.40
C THR A 121 3.00 -7.37 -10.69
N LEU A 122 2.28 -6.80 -9.71
CA LEU A 122 1.32 -7.54 -8.87
C LEU A 122 -0.13 -7.31 -9.26
N CYS A 123 -0.44 -6.19 -9.91
CA CYS A 123 -1.79 -5.76 -10.20
C CYS A 123 -2.22 -6.14 -11.61
N LYS A 124 -3.54 -6.24 -11.83
CA LYS A 124 -4.11 -6.43 -13.17
C LYS A 124 -4.28 -5.09 -13.91
N ILE A 125 -4.44 -4.01 -13.15
CA ILE A 125 -4.42 -2.64 -13.64
C ILE A 125 -2.98 -2.18 -13.86
N GLN A 126 -2.78 -1.15 -14.68
CA GLN A 126 -1.47 -0.53 -14.82
C GLN A 126 -1.17 0.34 -13.60
N VAL A 127 0.06 0.29 -13.12
CA VAL A 127 0.55 1.16 -12.04
C VAL A 127 1.86 1.80 -12.49
N LYS A 128 1.95 3.13 -12.39
CA LYS A 128 3.17 3.88 -12.69
C LYS A 128 3.39 5.00 -11.69
N GLU A 129 4.64 5.44 -11.57
CA GLU A 129 4.92 6.75 -10.96
C GLU A 129 4.40 7.85 -11.90
N ALA A 130 3.73 8.83 -11.32
CA ALA A 130 3.11 9.93 -12.06
C ALA A 130 4.18 10.83 -12.69
N GLN A 131 3.94 11.19 -13.95
CA GLN A 131 4.77 12.12 -14.71
C GLN A 131 3.99 13.39 -15.02
N ASP A 132 4.70 14.51 -15.14
CA ASP A 132 4.08 15.77 -15.53
C ASP A 132 3.43 15.63 -16.92
N GLY A 133 2.19 16.09 -17.05
CA GLY A 133 1.42 16.01 -18.29
C GLY A 133 0.70 14.68 -18.52
N ASP A 134 0.84 13.69 -17.63
CA ASP A 134 0.11 12.41 -17.73
C ASP A 134 -1.40 12.66 -17.84
N VAL A 135 -2.02 12.10 -18.89
CA VAL A 135 -3.48 12.11 -19.03
C VAL A 135 -4.05 11.00 -18.17
N LEU A 136 -5.05 11.32 -17.34
CA LEU A 136 -5.69 10.34 -16.45
C LEU A 136 -6.54 9.34 -17.24
N GLN A 137 -6.14 8.06 -17.20
CA GLN A 137 -6.80 6.97 -17.93
C GLN A 137 -7.45 5.97 -16.99
N ALA A 138 -8.57 5.38 -17.43
CA ALA A 138 -9.24 4.30 -16.70
C ALA A 138 -8.31 3.08 -16.56
N GLY A 139 -8.33 2.43 -15.39
CA GLY A 139 -7.50 1.24 -15.14
C GLY A 139 -6.02 1.55 -14.97
N VAL A 140 -5.64 2.81 -14.78
CA VAL A 140 -4.27 3.24 -14.47
C VAL A 140 -4.22 3.88 -13.09
N ALA A 141 -3.29 3.42 -12.26
CA ALA A 141 -2.96 4.01 -10.98
C ALA A 141 -1.65 4.81 -11.05
N TYR A 142 -1.73 6.08 -10.67
CA TYR A 142 -0.63 7.04 -10.71
C TYR A 142 -0.14 7.31 -9.29
N LEU A 143 1.09 6.91 -8.99
CA LEU A 143 1.72 7.17 -7.71
C LEU A 143 2.43 8.52 -7.74
N ALA A 144 2.07 9.41 -6.82
CA ALA A 144 2.73 10.69 -6.67
C ALA A 144 4.23 10.52 -6.38
N PRO A 145 5.12 11.20 -7.13
CA PRO A 145 6.56 11.10 -6.92
C PRO A 145 6.97 11.73 -5.58
N GLY A 146 7.90 11.09 -4.87
CA GLY A 146 8.45 11.60 -3.62
C GLY A 146 9.19 12.93 -3.82
N GLY A 147 9.15 13.82 -2.83
CA GLY A 147 9.81 15.13 -2.89
C GLY A 147 9.11 16.18 -3.77
N LYS A 148 8.05 15.81 -4.50
CA LYS A 148 7.25 16.70 -5.35
C LYS A 148 5.79 16.72 -4.92
N GLN A 149 5.01 17.64 -5.47
CA GLN A 149 3.55 17.66 -5.34
C GLN A 149 2.91 17.19 -6.64
N MET A 150 1.82 16.45 -6.49
CA MET A 150 0.98 16.01 -7.60
C MET A 150 -0.35 16.73 -7.51
N MET A 151 -0.72 17.43 -8.56
CA MET A 151 -2.00 18.10 -8.72
C MET A 151 -2.73 17.55 -9.93
N ILE A 152 -4.04 17.70 -9.92
CA ILE A 152 -4.91 17.43 -11.06
C ILE A 152 -5.36 18.76 -11.64
N ASP A 153 -5.20 18.93 -12.95
CA ASP A 153 -5.58 20.13 -13.68
C ASP A 153 -6.49 19.78 -14.89
N GLY A 154 -7.14 20.80 -15.46
CA GLY A 154 -8.04 20.67 -16.59
C GLY A 154 -9.50 20.47 -16.18
N ARG A 155 -10.23 19.66 -16.97
CA ARG A 155 -11.66 19.38 -16.77
C ARG A 155 -11.89 17.88 -16.70
N ALA A 156 -12.96 17.46 -16.02
CA ALA A 156 -13.40 16.07 -16.02
C ALA A 156 -13.52 15.53 -17.48
N GLY A 157 -12.85 14.40 -17.76
CA GLY A 157 -12.75 13.81 -19.10
C GLY A 157 -11.51 14.22 -19.92
N ALA A 158 -10.84 15.31 -19.55
CA ALA A 158 -9.59 15.79 -20.16
C ALA A 158 -8.54 16.17 -19.11
N ALA A 159 -8.63 15.56 -17.92
CA ALA A 159 -7.79 15.90 -16.78
C ALA A 159 -6.37 15.38 -16.96
N ARG A 160 -5.40 16.18 -16.50
CA ARG A 160 -3.98 15.86 -16.55
C ARG A 160 -3.34 16.00 -15.18
N LEU A 161 -2.29 15.22 -14.94
CA LEU A 161 -1.45 15.37 -13.78
C LEU A 161 -0.44 16.48 -14.00
N ARG A 162 -0.29 17.33 -13.00
CA ARG A 162 0.74 18.37 -12.93
C ARG A 162 1.65 18.07 -11.76
N ILE A 163 2.95 17.90 -12.04
CA ILE A 163 3.96 17.59 -11.04
C ILE A 163 4.81 18.84 -10.82
N ILE A 164 4.74 19.40 -9.61
CA ILE A 164 5.47 20.62 -9.24
C ILE A 164 6.44 20.33 -8.11
N ASP A 165 7.55 21.06 -8.04
CA ASP A 165 8.45 20.97 -6.90
C ASP A 165 7.76 21.46 -5.63
N GLY A 166 7.91 20.71 -4.54
CA GLY A 166 7.10 20.94 -3.35
C GLY A 166 7.49 22.15 -2.50
N GLY A 167 8.60 22.84 -2.83
CA GLY A 167 9.12 24.04 -2.15
C GLY A 167 9.40 23.86 -0.65
N ASP A 168 10.26 24.66 -0.04
CA ASP A 168 10.66 24.40 1.37
C ASP A 168 9.56 24.63 2.41
N ARG A 169 8.43 25.22 2.00
CA ARG A 169 7.32 25.56 2.89
C ARG A 169 6.39 24.40 3.26
N MET A 170 6.45 23.28 2.52
CA MET A 170 5.57 22.13 2.77
C MET A 170 6.31 21.02 3.51
N ASN A 171 5.74 20.62 4.65
CA ASN A 171 6.30 19.56 5.51
C ASN A 171 6.25 18.17 4.83
N TYR A 172 5.32 17.96 3.90
CA TYR A 172 5.07 16.66 3.28
C TYR A 172 5.04 16.76 1.75
N LYS A 173 5.84 15.90 1.09
CA LYS A 173 6.01 15.87 -0.37
C LYS A 173 6.10 14.40 -0.82
N PRO A 174 5.02 13.79 -1.35
CA PRO A 174 3.75 14.42 -1.73
C PRO A 174 2.78 14.64 -0.54
N CYS A 175 1.98 15.70 -0.62
CA CYS A 175 0.91 16.02 0.33
C CYS A 175 -0.46 15.55 -0.20
N VAL A 176 -1.21 14.81 0.62
CA VAL A 176 -2.55 14.31 0.27
C VAL A 176 -3.52 15.44 -0.01
N ASP A 177 -3.51 16.48 0.82
CA ASP A 177 -4.47 17.60 0.72
C ASP A 177 -4.30 18.39 -0.57
N VAL A 178 -3.07 18.54 -1.06
CA VAL A 178 -2.80 19.20 -2.34
C VAL A 178 -3.46 18.43 -3.48
N THR A 179 -3.24 17.10 -3.53
CA THR A 179 -3.83 16.27 -4.58
C THR A 179 -5.35 16.20 -4.43
N PHE A 180 -5.87 15.96 -3.23
CA PHE A 180 -7.31 15.82 -2.98
C PHE A 180 -8.05 17.15 -3.23
N GLY A 181 -7.47 18.28 -2.82
CA GLY A 181 -8.03 19.60 -3.09
C GLY A 181 -8.09 19.92 -4.57
N SER A 182 -7.04 19.59 -5.35
CA SER A 182 -7.06 19.75 -6.80
C SER A 182 -8.05 18.79 -7.48
N ALA A 183 -8.15 17.54 -7.01
CA ALA A 183 -9.12 16.57 -7.49
C ALA A 183 -10.56 17.05 -7.28
N ALA A 184 -10.87 17.57 -6.09
CA ALA A 184 -12.19 18.12 -5.77
C ALA A 184 -12.53 19.34 -6.66
N LYS A 185 -11.54 20.19 -6.98
CA LYS A 185 -11.74 21.32 -7.91
C LYS A 185 -12.10 20.85 -9.33
N VAL A 186 -11.48 19.78 -9.83
CA VAL A 186 -11.66 19.30 -11.21
C VAL A 186 -12.89 18.40 -11.37
N TYR A 187 -13.15 17.53 -10.39
CA TYR A 187 -14.18 16.49 -10.48
C TYR A 187 -15.40 16.72 -9.57
N GLY A 188 -15.34 17.71 -8.67
CA GLY A 188 -16.44 18.01 -7.74
C GLY A 188 -16.78 16.82 -6.84
N ASP A 189 -18.05 16.46 -6.82
CA ASP A 189 -18.61 15.36 -6.02
C ASP A 189 -18.35 13.95 -6.59
N LYS A 190 -17.63 13.86 -7.73
CA LYS A 190 -17.35 12.61 -8.45
C LYS A 190 -16.02 11.97 -8.07
N VAL A 191 -15.43 12.37 -6.94
CA VAL A 191 -14.20 11.77 -6.41
C VAL A 191 -14.52 10.78 -5.30
N LEU A 192 -14.05 9.54 -5.43
CA LEU A 192 -14.01 8.58 -4.34
C LEU A 192 -12.67 8.72 -3.61
N SER A 193 -12.67 9.39 -2.46
CA SER A 193 -11.48 9.56 -1.63
C SER A 193 -11.40 8.50 -0.54
N MET A 194 -10.23 7.88 -0.40
CA MET A 194 -9.91 6.91 0.65
C MET A 194 -8.65 7.33 1.38
N VAL A 195 -8.74 7.53 2.70
CA VAL A 195 -7.57 7.76 3.57
C VAL A 195 -7.34 6.48 4.35
N LEU A 196 -6.16 5.89 4.18
CA LEU A 196 -5.78 4.65 4.84
C LEU A 196 -4.78 4.92 5.98
N THR A 197 -4.22 3.85 6.53
CA THR A 197 -3.21 3.87 7.59
C THR A 197 -2.12 4.92 7.36
N GLY A 198 -1.76 5.61 8.44
CA GLY A 198 -0.75 6.65 8.46
C GLY A 198 -0.47 7.14 9.88
N MET A 199 0.66 7.83 10.05
CA MET A 199 0.96 8.64 11.23
C MET A 199 0.95 10.11 10.81
N GLY A 200 0.32 10.96 11.62
CA GLY A 200 0.14 12.39 11.34
C GLY A 200 -1.25 12.76 10.81
N ALA A 201 -1.53 14.06 10.81
CA ALA A 201 -2.69 14.73 10.21
C ALA A 201 -2.22 16.06 9.63
#